data_AF-A0A8K9UJ26-F1
#
_entry.id   AF-A0A8K9UJ26-F1
#
_cell.length_a   1.000
_cell.length_b   1.000
_cell.length_c   1.000
_cell.angle_alpha   90.00
_cell.angle_beta   90.00
_cell.angle_gamma   90.00
#
_symmetry.space_group_name_H-M   'P 1'
#
loop_
_entity.id
_entity.type
_entity.pdbx_description
1 polymer ?
#
loop_
_entity_poly.entity_id
_entity_poly.type
_entity_poly.pdbx_seq_one_letter_code
_entity_poly.pdbx_strand_id
1 'polypeptide(L)'
;MSDVVEKTLSALPSLLSLDSQAGAGKLSPSSKLGNLIKGITELTSKHEEEKLIKKELESIKEQVASPNTTMRQMKEIMVRAIYCEMLGYQASFSYIHAIKLAQQGSVLEKRVGYLAVSLFLNETDEFLLLLVNTVLKDLQSTNLIEVCMALTVVSQMFPKDMIPAILPVVEEKLTHPKEIIRRKAVLALYKFYLIAPNQVQHIHSKFRKALCDKDPGVMTASLHIYLQLIKENPESYKDLTGSMVTILRQVVGGKLPLDFNYHSVPAPWLQIQLLRILAYLGKEDQGTSEMMYDVLEESLRRAEMNHNITYAILFECVKTIYTVHPKSQLLEKAAECIGNFVLSPKINLKYLGKIPPCSVH
;
A
#
# COMPACT_ATOMS: atom_id res chain seq x y z
N MET A 1 -28.08 -8.79 -14.16
CA MET A 1 -26.79 -8.25 -13.67
C MET A 1 -27.08 -6.84 -13.18
N SER A 2 -26.68 -6.49 -11.95
CA SER A 2 -27.07 -5.21 -11.34
C SER A 2 -26.44 -4.04 -12.09
N ASP A 3 -27.13 -2.90 -12.15
CA ASP A 3 -26.66 -1.61 -12.71
C ASP A 3 -25.25 -1.20 -12.24
N VAL A 4 -24.78 -1.77 -11.14
CA VAL A 4 -23.44 -1.58 -10.59
C VAL A 4 -22.37 -2.25 -11.48
N VAL A 5 -22.64 -3.44 -12.03
CA VAL A 5 -21.72 -4.17 -12.90
C VAL A 5 -21.57 -3.45 -14.25
N GLU A 6 -22.66 -2.95 -14.82
CA GLU A 6 -22.63 -2.12 -16.04
C GLU A 6 -21.94 -0.76 -15.85
N LYS A 7 -22.16 -0.11 -14.70
CA LYS A 7 -21.44 1.13 -14.35
C LYS A 7 -19.95 0.91 -14.09
N THR A 8 -19.58 -0.28 -13.59
CA THR A 8 -18.17 -0.64 -13.39
C THR A 8 -17.50 -0.97 -14.73
N LEU A 9 -18.17 -1.71 -15.62
CA LEU A 9 -17.66 -2.06 -16.95
C LEU A 9 -17.56 -0.85 -17.89
N SER A 10 -18.50 0.10 -17.81
CA SER A 10 -18.46 1.35 -18.61
C SER A 10 -17.44 2.37 -18.11
N ALA A 11 -16.96 2.24 -16.87
CA ALA A 11 -15.90 3.09 -16.31
C ALA A 11 -14.48 2.56 -16.57
N LEU A 12 -14.31 1.31 -16.99
CA LEU A 12 -12.98 0.72 -17.27
C LEU A 12 -12.23 1.42 -18.42
N PRO A 13 -12.87 1.81 -19.54
CA PRO A 13 -12.17 2.52 -20.61
C PRO A 13 -11.67 3.90 -20.19
N SER A 14 -12.41 4.61 -19.33
CA SER A 14 -12.04 5.93 -18.81
C SER A 14 -11.00 5.87 -17.69
N LEU A 15 -10.94 4.77 -16.93
CA LEU A 15 -9.83 4.48 -16.00
C LEU A 15 -8.51 4.16 -16.73
N LEU A 16 -8.60 3.63 -17.94
CA LEU A 16 -7.44 3.39 -18.82
C LEU A 16 -7.01 4.62 -19.62
N SER A 17 -7.78 5.73 -19.58
CA SER A 17 -7.54 6.93 -20.39
C SER A 17 -7.17 8.18 -19.62
N LEU A 18 -6.91 8.12 -18.30
CA LEU A 18 -6.45 9.28 -17.54
C LEU A 18 -4.94 9.49 -17.70
N ASP A 19 -4.66 10.39 -18.63
CA ASP A 19 -3.50 11.25 -18.83
C ASP A 19 -2.18 11.00 -18.05
N SER A 20 -1.21 10.49 -18.81
CA SER A 20 0.02 11.21 -19.17
C SER A 20 0.84 11.89 -18.06
N GLN A 21 1.56 11.09 -17.25
CA GLN A 21 2.99 11.35 -16.99
C GLN A 21 3.82 10.05 -16.99
N ALA A 22 4.85 10.05 -17.85
CA ALA A 22 5.99 9.16 -17.98
C ALA A 22 5.83 7.68 -17.54
N GLY A 23 5.50 6.81 -18.50
CA GLY A 23 5.83 5.37 -18.43
C GLY A 23 4.71 4.38 -18.74
N ALA A 24 3.46 4.81 -18.90
CA ALA A 24 2.35 3.92 -19.22
C ALA A 24 2.27 3.69 -20.74
N GLY A 25 2.83 2.57 -21.22
CA GLY A 25 2.58 2.10 -22.57
C GLY A 25 1.08 1.81 -22.74
N LYS A 26 0.42 2.50 -23.67
CA LYS A 26 -0.94 2.14 -24.13
C LYS A 26 -0.96 0.65 -24.44
N LEU A 27 -1.91 -0.10 -23.84
CA LEU A 27 -2.21 -1.47 -24.26
C LEU A 27 -2.49 -1.41 -25.76
N SER A 28 -1.60 -1.98 -26.57
CA SER A 28 -1.79 -1.95 -28.02
C SER A 28 -3.07 -2.72 -28.33
N PRO A 29 -4.03 -2.13 -29.07
CA PRO A 29 -5.27 -2.80 -29.46
C PRO A 29 -5.03 -4.04 -30.35
N SER A 30 -3.78 -4.30 -30.76
CA SER A 30 -3.32 -5.50 -31.44
C SER A 30 -2.69 -6.56 -30.52
N SER A 31 -2.61 -6.34 -29.21
CA SER A 31 -2.04 -7.32 -28.28
C SER A 31 -3.00 -8.50 -28.11
N LYS A 32 -2.47 -9.72 -27.96
CA LYS A 32 -3.29 -10.93 -27.74
C LYS A 32 -4.21 -10.78 -26.53
N LEU A 33 -3.75 -10.10 -25.47
CA LEU A 33 -4.57 -9.76 -24.31
C LEU A 33 -5.70 -8.79 -24.68
N GLY A 34 -5.41 -7.73 -25.44
CA GLY A 34 -6.42 -6.77 -25.88
C GLY A 34 -7.55 -7.45 -26.66
N ASN A 35 -7.20 -8.39 -27.54
CA ASN A 35 -8.18 -9.19 -28.27
C ASN A 35 -9.01 -10.10 -27.36
N LEU A 36 -8.38 -10.73 -26.34
CA LEU A 36 -9.08 -11.54 -25.35
C LEU A 36 -10.07 -10.71 -24.54
N ILE A 37 -9.64 -9.55 -24.03
CA ILE A 37 -10.50 -8.63 -23.27
C ILE A 37 -11.69 -8.20 -24.14
N LYS A 38 -11.43 -7.75 -25.37
CA LYS A 38 -12.47 -7.35 -26.31
C LYS A 38 -13.47 -8.48 -26.56
N GLY A 39 -12.94 -9.68 -26.83
CA GLY A 39 -13.75 -10.87 -27.09
C GLY A 39 -14.67 -11.24 -25.92
N ILE A 40 -14.26 -11.01 -24.67
CA ILE A 40 -15.10 -11.24 -23.48
C ILE A 40 -16.12 -10.11 -23.30
N THR A 41 -15.73 -8.85 -23.50
CA THR A 41 -16.63 -7.71 -23.32
C THR A 41 -17.79 -7.69 -24.32
N GLU A 42 -17.65 -8.38 -25.45
CA GLU A 42 -18.71 -8.53 -26.46
C GLU A 42 -19.72 -9.64 -26.13
N LEU A 43 -19.43 -10.49 -25.14
CA LEU A 43 -20.30 -11.61 -24.77
C LEU A 43 -21.44 -11.14 -23.88
N THR A 44 -22.60 -11.76 -24.07
CA THR A 44 -23.82 -11.42 -23.32
C THR A 44 -24.23 -12.52 -22.33
N SER A 45 -23.62 -13.70 -22.43
CA SER A 45 -23.93 -14.87 -21.61
C SER A 45 -22.70 -15.42 -20.90
N LYS A 46 -22.86 -15.75 -19.62
CA LYS A 46 -21.83 -16.41 -18.82
C LYS A 46 -21.37 -17.74 -19.42
N HIS A 47 -22.27 -18.49 -20.06
CA HIS A 47 -21.91 -19.76 -20.70
C HIS A 47 -20.97 -19.57 -21.89
N GLU A 48 -21.15 -18.50 -22.65
CA GLU A 48 -20.26 -18.16 -23.77
C GLU A 48 -18.88 -17.72 -23.27
N GLU A 49 -18.85 -16.97 -22.17
CA GLU A 49 -17.62 -16.56 -21.48
C GLU A 49 -16.84 -17.79 -21.02
N GLU A 50 -17.48 -18.71 -20.30
CA GLU A 50 -16.85 -19.95 -19.82
C GLU A 50 -16.26 -20.77 -20.97
N LYS A 51 -16.99 -20.87 -22.10
CA LYS A 51 -16.52 -21.58 -23.30
C LYS A 51 -15.30 -20.90 -23.94
N LEU A 52 -15.31 -19.57 -24.04
CA LEU A 52 -14.20 -18.81 -24.59
C LEU A 52 -12.96 -18.92 -23.71
N ILE A 53 -13.12 -18.73 -22.39
CA ILE A 53 -12.02 -18.84 -21.42
C ILE A 53 -11.45 -20.26 -21.41
N LYS A 54 -12.28 -21.30 -21.44
CA LYS A 54 -11.79 -22.68 -21.49
C LYS A 54 -10.92 -22.93 -22.72
N LYS A 55 -11.36 -22.48 -23.91
CA LYS A 55 -10.58 -22.56 -25.15
C LYS A 55 -9.25 -21.79 -25.04
N GLU A 56 -9.28 -20.63 -24.41
CA GLU A 56 -8.08 -19.81 -24.19
C GLU A 56 -7.11 -20.50 -23.23
N LEU A 57 -7.58 -21.07 -22.12
CA LEU A 57 -6.77 -21.81 -21.16
C LEU A 57 -6.14 -23.06 -21.79
N GLU A 58 -6.87 -23.79 -22.64
CA GLU A 58 -6.32 -24.91 -23.41
C GLU A 58 -5.20 -24.42 -24.35
N SER A 59 -5.40 -23.31 -25.06
CA SER A 59 -4.37 -22.72 -25.93
C SER A 59 -3.13 -22.25 -25.14
N ILE A 60 -3.33 -21.62 -23.98
CA ILE A 60 -2.24 -21.21 -23.08
C ILE A 60 -1.48 -22.45 -22.63
N LYS A 61 -2.17 -23.52 -22.21
CA LYS A 61 -1.55 -24.76 -21.75
C LYS A 61 -0.64 -25.39 -22.82
N GLU A 62 -1.10 -25.43 -24.07
CA GLU A 62 -0.28 -25.92 -25.20
C GLU A 62 0.94 -25.04 -25.46
N GLN A 63 0.76 -23.71 -25.47
CA GLN A 63 1.85 -22.77 -25.71
C GLN A 63 2.91 -22.79 -24.61
N VAL A 64 2.49 -22.98 -23.36
CA VAL A 64 3.39 -23.09 -22.19
C VAL A 64 4.18 -24.40 -22.22
N ALA A 65 3.59 -25.48 -22.71
CA ALA A 65 4.24 -26.78 -22.83
C ALA A 65 5.25 -26.85 -24.00
N SER A 66 5.12 -25.97 -25.00
CA SER A 66 6.02 -25.96 -26.15
C SER A 66 7.45 -25.54 -25.77
N PRO A 67 8.48 -26.34 -26.12
CA PRO A 67 9.88 -26.04 -25.80
C PRO A 67 10.44 -24.84 -26.59
N ASN A 68 9.78 -24.46 -27.70
CA ASN A 68 10.22 -23.36 -28.56
C ASN A 68 9.69 -21.98 -28.09
N THR A 69 8.96 -21.92 -26.98
CA THR A 69 8.38 -20.68 -26.49
C THR A 69 9.45 -19.78 -25.88
N THR A 70 9.67 -18.63 -26.52
CA THR A 70 10.64 -17.63 -26.03
C THR A 70 10.15 -16.97 -24.74
N MET A 71 11.07 -16.43 -23.93
CA MET A 71 10.70 -15.72 -22.69
C MET A 71 9.77 -14.53 -22.93
N ARG A 72 9.93 -13.84 -24.08
CA ARG A 72 9.03 -12.76 -24.49
C ARG A 72 7.61 -13.26 -24.74
N GLN A 73 7.45 -14.40 -25.41
CA GLN A 73 6.13 -15.02 -25.61
C GLN A 73 5.57 -15.55 -24.31
N MET A 74 6.40 -16.17 -23.46
CA MET A 74 6.01 -16.64 -22.13
C MET A 74 5.43 -15.49 -21.29
N LYS A 75 6.05 -14.32 -21.33
CA LYS A 75 5.51 -13.10 -20.70
C LYS A 75 4.10 -12.75 -21.19
N GLU A 76 3.86 -12.74 -22.50
CA GLU A 76 2.52 -12.47 -23.06
C GLU A 76 1.50 -13.55 -22.68
N ILE A 77 1.93 -14.80 -22.59
CA ILE A 77 1.10 -15.92 -22.13
C ILE A 77 0.75 -15.75 -20.65
N MET A 78 1.72 -15.40 -19.80
CA MET A 78 1.50 -15.17 -18.36
C MET A 78 0.53 -14.02 -18.09
N VAL A 79 0.60 -12.91 -18.85
CA VAL A 79 -0.37 -11.82 -18.68
C VAL A 79 -1.81 -12.26 -18.99
N ARG A 80 -2.01 -13.12 -20.00
CA ARG A 80 -3.33 -13.72 -20.28
C ARG A 80 -3.77 -14.69 -19.18
N ALA A 81 -2.86 -15.52 -18.67
CA ALA A 81 -3.15 -16.42 -17.55
C ALA A 81 -3.55 -15.64 -16.27
N ILE A 82 -2.86 -14.53 -15.96
CA ILE A 82 -3.24 -13.63 -14.86
C ILE A 82 -4.67 -13.15 -15.05
N TYR A 83 -5.02 -12.72 -16.26
CA TYR A 83 -6.35 -12.21 -16.53
C TYR A 83 -7.45 -13.29 -16.38
N CYS A 84 -7.19 -14.53 -16.80
CA CYS A 84 -8.12 -15.65 -16.58
C CYS A 84 -8.31 -15.94 -15.08
N GLU A 85 -7.24 -15.92 -14.28
CA GLU A 85 -7.32 -16.10 -12.81
C GLU A 85 -8.07 -14.94 -12.14
N MET A 86 -7.89 -13.71 -12.61
CA MET A 86 -8.66 -12.55 -12.12
C MET A 86 -10.16 -12.67 -12.39
N LEU A 87 -10.56 -13.36 -13.45
CA LEU A 87 -11.96 -13.68 -13.74
C LEU A 87 -12.48 -14.88 -12.90
N GLY A 88 -11.61 -15.55 -12.13
CA GLY A 88 -11.95 -16.67 -11.26
C GLY A 88 -11.72 -18.05 -11.88
N TYR A 89 -11.04 -18.14 -13.03
CA TYR A 89 -10.73 -19.41 -13.68
C TYR A 89 -9.32 -19.88 -13.34
N GLN A 90 -9.20 -21.07 -12.76
CA GLN A 90 -7.93 -21.63 -12.31
C GLN A 90 -6.99 -21.96 -13.49
N ALA A 91 -5.77 -21.43 -13.43
CA ALA A 91 -4.68 -21.62 -14.39
C ALA A 91 -3.43 -22.20 -13.70
N SER A 92 -3.61 -23.19 -12.81
CA SER A 92 -2.55 -23.80 -12.00
C SER A 92 -1.34 -24.31 -12.77
N PHE A 93 -1.55 -24.77 -14.01
CA PHE A 93 -0.45 -25.20 -14.91
C PHE A 93 0.54 -24.08 -15.23
N SER A 94 0.17 -22.81 -15.06
CA SER A 94 1.02 -21.65 -15.33
C SER A 94 1.95 -21.27 -14.17
N TYR A 95 1.71 -21.76 -12.96
CA TYR A 95 2.37 -21.27 -11.74
C TYR A 95 3.88 -21.54 -11.75
N ILE A 96 4.29 -22.74 -12.13
CA ILE A 96 5.71 -23.08 -12.25
C ILE A 96 6.40 -22.27 -13.36
N HIS A 97 5.67 -21.90 -14.40
CA HIS A 97 6.20 -21.09 -15.50
C HIS A 97 6.33 -19.62 -15.11
N ALA A 98 5.44 -19.10 -14.26
CA ALA A 98 5.59 -17.79 -13.64
C ALA A 98 6.87 -17.72 -12.80
N ILE A 99 7.17 -18.76 -12.00
CA ILE A 99 8.42 -18.84 -11.24
C ILE A 99 9.64 -18.87 -12.18
N LYS A 100 9.63 -19.73 -13.21
CA LYS A 100 10.73 -19.78 -14.19
C LYS A 100 10.94 -18.43 -14.88
N LEU A 101 9.87 -17.71 -15.19
CA LEU A 101 9.92 -16.38 -15.79
C LEU A 101 10.56 -15.36 -14.84
N ALA A 102 10.26 -15.43 -13.54
CA ALA A 102 10.91 -14.60 -12.51
C ALA A 102 12.39 -14.95 -12.32
N GLN A 103 12.77 -16.21 -12.48
CA GLN A 103 14.15 -16.69 -12.32
C GLN A 103 15.08 -16.34 -13.49
N GLN A 104 14.59 -16.51 -14.72
CA GLN A 104 15.42 -16.52 -15.94
C GLN A 104 15.14 -15.35 -16.88
N GLY A 105 14.07 -14.59 -16.66
CA GLY A 105 13.68 -13.48 -17.52
C GLY A 105 14.64 -12.30 -17.49
N SER A 106 14.55 -11.40 -18.48
CA SER A 106 15.12 -10.05 -18.33
C SER A 106 14.26 -9.22 -17.37
N VAL A 107 14.68 -8.00 -17.03
CA VAL A 107 13.96 -7.12 -16.08
C VAL A 107 12.46 -7.02 -16.36
N LEU A 108 12.05 -6.94 -17.64
CA LEU A 108 10.63 -6.84 -18.01
C LEU A 108 9.87 -8.16 -17.85
N GLU A 109 10.50 -9.29 -18.19
CA GLU A 109 9.89 -10.61 -17.98
C GLU A 109 9.84 -10.96 -16.50
N LYS A 110 10.90 -10.68 -15.74
CA LYS A 110 10.94 -10.83 -14.28
C LYS A 110 9.81 -10.05 -13.61
N ARG A 111 9.55 -8.81 -14.05
CA ARG A 111 8.45 -8.00 -13.51
C ARG A 111 7.10 -8.70 -13.64
N VAL A 112 6.84 -9.31 -14.79
CA VAL A 112 5.60 -10.08 -15.01
C VAL A 112 5.62 -11.40 -14.24
N GLY A 113 6.76 -12.09 -14.17
CA GLY A 113 6.92 -13.31 -13.38
C GLY A 113 6.66 -13.08 -11.89
N TYR A 114 7.25 -12.04 -11.31
CA TYR A 114 7.02 -11.64 -9.93
C TYR A 114 5.57 -11.24 -9.68
N LEU A 115 4.94 -10.47 -10.58
CA LEU A 115 3.52 -10.14 -10.48
C LEU A 115 2.64 -11.39 -10.54
N ALA A 116 2.91 -12.31 -11.48
CA ALA A 116 2.17 -13.55 -11.63
C ALA A 116 2.28 -14.41 -10.38
N VAL A 117 3.49 -14.60 -9.84
CA VAL A 117 3.70 -15.29 -8.57
C VAL A 117 2.92 -14.62 -7.44
N SER A 118 2.95 -13.29 -7.37
CA SER A 118 2.23 -12.54 -6.33
C SER A 118 0.70 -12.61 -6.42
N LEU A 119 0.15 -13.06 -7.55
CA LEU A 119 -1.29 -13.23 -7.74
C LEU A 119 -1.72 -14.70 -7.67
N PHE A 120 -0.86 -15.62 -8.08
CA PHE A 120 -1.16 -17.05 -8.16
C PHE A 120 -0.88 -17.81 -6.85
N LEU A 121 0.20 -17.46 -6.16
CA LEU A 121 0.68 -18.23 -5.03
C LEU A 121 0.26 -17.60 -3.70
N ASN A 122 -0.04 -18.46 -2.74
CA ASN A 122 -0.25 -18.11 -1.35
C ASN A 122 1.05 -18.32 -0.55
N GLU A 123 1.10 -17.76 0.66
CA GLU A 123 2.27 -17.85 1.55
C GLU A 123 2.62 -19.30 1.98
N THR A 124 1.67 -20.23 1.84
CA THR A 124 1.81 -21.65 2.21
C THR A 124 2.30 -22.55 1.09
N ASP A 125 2.37 -22.06 -0.15
CA ASP A 125 2.72 -22.90 -1.29
C ASP A 125 4.22 -23.21 -1.31
N GLU A 126 4.58 -24.49 -1.36
CA GLU A 126 5.98 -24.95 -1.42
C GLU A 126 6.73 -24.36 -2.62
N PHE A 127 6.00 -24.03 -3.69
CA PHE A 127 6.51 -23.34 -4.86
C PHE A 127 7.22 -22.02 -4.54
N LEU A 128 6.81 -21.32 -3.47
CA LEU A 128 7.43 -20.06 -3.06
C LEU A 128 8.89 -20.25 -2.61
N LEU A 129 9.24 -21.44 -2.10
CA LEU A 129 10.62 -21.76 -1.71
C LEU A 129 11.59 -21.71 -2.89
N LEU A 130 11.12 -22.04 -4.11
CA LEU A 130 11.92 -21.96 -5.34
C LEU A 130 12.30 -20.53 -5.72
N LEU A 131 11.55 -19.53 -5.22
CA LEU A 131 11.78 -18.13 -5.53
C LEU A 131 12.77 -17.46 -4.56
N VAL A 132 12.99 -18.04 -3.37
CA VAL A 132 13.79 -17.44 -2.30
C VAL A 132 15.20 -17.09 -2.76
N ASN A 133 15.90 -18.03 -3.40
CA ASN A 133 17.25 -17.80 -3.92
C ASN A 133 17.29 -16.70 -4.99
N THR A 134 16.23 -16.56 -5.76
CA THR A 134 16.14 -15.54 -6.81
C THR A 134 15.90 -14.16 -6.21
N VAL A 135 15.00 -14.06 -5.22
CA VAL A 135 14.80 -12.83 -4.46
C VAL A 135 16.10 -12.41 -3.78
N LEU A 136 16.83 -13.33 -3.16
CA LEU A 136 18.11 -13.03 -2.52
C LEU A 136 19.12 -12.45 -3.53
N LYS A 137 19.25 -13.09 -4.69
CA LYS A 137 20.10 -12.62 -5.79
C LYS A 137 19.68 -11.23 -6.30
N ASP A 138 18.39 -11.02 -6.51
CA ASP A 138 17.86 -9.76 -7.03
C ASP A 138 17.95 -8.62 -6.01
N LEU A 139 17.85 -8.90 -4.70
CA LEU A 139 18.14 -7.94 -3.63
C LEU A 139 19.61 -7.50 -3.62
N GLN A 140 20.53 -8.39 -3.97
CA GLN A 140 21.96 -8.11 -4.05
C GLN A 140 22.38 -7.48 -5.39
N SER A 141 21.46 -7.35 -6.35
CA SER A 141 21.74 -6.76 -7.65
C SER A 141 22.14 -5.29 -7.55
N THR A 142 22.96 -4.84 -8.50
CA THR A 142 23.26 -3.42 -8.72
C THR A 142 22.14 -2.70 -9.48
N ASN A 143 21.23 -3.46 -10.11
CA ASN A 143 20.10 -2.91 -10.85
C ASN A 143 18.98 -2.48 -9.89
N LEU A 144 18.69 -1.17 -9.87
CA LEU A 144 17.67 -0.58 -9.02
C LEU A 144 16.28 -1.23 -9.19
N ILE A 145 15.91 -1.59 -10.43
CA ILE A 145 14.59 -2.16 -10.72
C ILE A 145 14.49 -3.57 -10.16
N GLU A 146 15.53 -4.40 -10.29
CA GLU A 146 15.57 -5.75 -9.71
C GLU A 146 15.43 -5.71 -8.18
N VAL A 147 16.22 -4.84 -7.52
CA VAL A 147 16.12 -4.66 -6.06
C VAL A 147 14.71 -4.19 -5.66
N CYS A 148 14.13 -3.25 -6.40
CA CYS A 148 12.78 -2.76 -6.13
C CYS A 148 11.71 -3.83 -6.32
N MET A 149 11.82 -4.68 -7.35
CA MET A 149 10.89 -5.79 -7.59
C MET A 149 10.99 -6.82 -6.48
N ALA A 150 12.22 -7.23 -6.11
CA ALA A 150 12.46 -8.18 -5.04
C ALA A 150 11.90 -7.67 -3.70
N LEU A 151 12.17 -6.42 -3.32
CA LEU A 151 11.60 -5.82 -2.10
C LEU A 151 10.07 -5.73 -2.13
N THR A 152 9.47 -5.50 -3.31
CA THR A 152 8.01 -5.44 -3.45
C THR A 152 7.39 -6.81 -3.18
N VAL A 153 7.95 -7.87 -3.78
CA VAL A 153 7.47 -9.24 -3.59
C VAL A 153 7.62 -9.66 -2.13
N VAL A 154 8.78 -9.40 -1.53
CA VAL A 154 9.04 -9.67 -0.10
C VAL A 154 8.04 -8.95 0.81
N SER A 155 7.67 -7.71 0.49
CA SER A 155 6.68 -6.95 1.27
C SER A 155 5.24 -7.46 1.12
N GLN A 156 4.93 -8.22 0.08
CA GLN A 156 3.61 -8.77 -0.17
C GLN A 156 3.47 -10.18 0.39
N MET A 157 4.42 -11.06 0.06
CA MET A 157 4.40 -12.46 0.41
C MET A 157 5.82 -13.00 0.60
N PHE A 158 6.03 -13.73 1.68
CA PHE A 158 7.31 -14.39 1.93
C PHE A 158 7.13 -15.55 2.93
N PRO A 159 7.78 -16.71 2.71
CA PRO A 159 7.61 -17.84 3.60
C PRO A 159 8.32 -17.55 4.93
N LYS A 160 7.61 -17.75 6.04
CA LYS A 160 8.06 -17.43 7.41
C LYS A 160 9.42 -18.05 7.74
N ASP A 161 9.63 -19.29 7.37
CA ASP A 161 10.84 -20.05 7.71
C ASP A 161 12.09 -19.52 7.00
N MET A 162 11.91 -18.76 5.92
CA MET A 162 13.01 -18.20 5.13
C MET A 162 13.32 -16.74 5.48
N ILE A 163 12.52 -16.08 6.34
CA ILE A 163 12.76 -14.70 6.77
C ILE A 163 14.19 -14.51 7.30
N PRO A 164 14.75 -15.39 8.17
CA PRO A 164 16.10 -15.22 8.69
C PRO A 164 17.20 -15.16 7.61
N ALA A 165 17.00 -15.80 6.46
CA ALA A 165 17.96 -15.80 5.36
C ALA A 165 18.00 -14.46 4.60
N ILE A 166 16.85 -13.79 4.48
CA ILE A 166 16.70 -12.54 3.72
C ILE A 166 16.83 -11.30 4.61
N LEU A 167 16.52 -11.45 5.91
CA LEU A 167 16.50 -10.34 6.86
C LEU A 167 17.78 -9.48 6.83
N PRO A 168 19.00 -10.04 6.92
CA PRO A 168 20.22 -9.25 6.95
C PRO A 168 20.40 -8.40 5.67
N VAL A 169 20.01 -8.95 4.52
CA VAL A 169 20.12 -8.28 3.23
C VAL A 169 19.13 -7.12 3.14
N VAL A 170 17.89 -7.30 3.59
CA VAL A 170 16.88 -6.23 3.61
C VAL A 170 17.29 -5.10 4.57
N GLU A 171 17.87 -5.46 5.71
CA GLU A 171 18.39 -4.48 6.67
C GLU A 171 19.52 -3.64 6.10
N GLU A 172 20.44 -4.23 5.32
CA GLU A 172 21.49 -3.50 4.61
C GLU A 172 20.89 -2.44 3.64
N LYS A 173 19.73 -2.73 3.04
CA LYS A 173 19.04 -1.80 2.13
C LYS A 173 18.46 -0.57 2.82
N LEU A 174 18.35 -0.54 4.15
CA LEU A 174 17.95 0.66 4.88
C LEU A 174 18.95 1.80 4.77
N THR A 175 20.23 1.52 4.46
CA THR A 175 21.26 2.56 4.29
C THR A 175 21.55 2.86 2.81
N HIS A 176 20.72 2.37 1.89
CA HIS A 176 20.95 2.54 0.46
C HIS A 176 20.83 4.03 0.04
N PRO A 177 21.67 4.53 -0.90
CA PRO A 177 21.64 5.94 -1.31
C PRO A 177 20.29 6.38 -1.89
N LYS A 178 19.59 5.47 -2.57
CA LYS A 178 18.27 5.72 -3.18
C LYS A 178 17.12 5.54 -2.19
N GLU A 179 16.32 6.57 -2.01
CA GLU A 179 15.17 6.66 -1.11
C GLU A 179 14.08 5.62 -1.42
N ILE A 180 13.83 5.31 -2.69
CA ILE A 180 12.83 4.30 -3.07
C ILE A 180 13.17 2.91 -2.54
N ILE A 181 14.46 2.56 -2.48
CA ILE A 181 14.94 1.27 -1.93
C ILE A 181 14.80 1.29 -0.42
N ARG A 182 15.24 2.35 0.26
CA ARG A 182 15.08 2.50 1.72
C ARG A 182 13.61 2.38 2.13
N ARG A 183 12.71 3.08 1.42
CA ARG A 183 11.26 3.06 1.66
C ARG A 183 10.69 1.64 1.53
N LYS A 184 11.05 0.94 0.46
CA LYS A 184 10.60 -0.46 0.23
C LYS A 184 11.19 -1.43 1.25
N ALA A 185 12.43 -1.23 1.68
CA ALA A 185 13.05 -2.02 2.75
C ALA A 185 12.32 -1.85 4.08
N VAL A 186 11.92 -0.63 4.45
CA VAL A 186 11.09 -0.38 5.64
C VAL A 186 9.77 -1.16 5.56
N LEU A 187 9.07 -1.11 4.42
CA LEU A 187 7.81 -1.84 4.23
C LEU A 187 7.99 -3.36 4.24
N ALA A 188 9.10 -3.88 3.70
CA ALA A 188 9.43 -5.30 3.78
C ALA A 188 9.66 -5.75 5.23
N LEU A 189 10.41 -4.97 6.02
CA LEU A 189 10.63 -5.24 7.44
C LEU A 189 9.34 -5.15 8.26
N TYR A 190 8.43 -4.24 7.90
CA TYR A 190 7.10 -4.18 8.48
C TYR A 190 6.33 -5.48 8.26
N LYS A 191 6.30 -6.00 7.03
CA LYS A 191 5.65 -7.28 6.73
C LYS A 191 6.30 -8.43 7.51
N PHE A 192 7.63 -8.47 7.63
CA PHE A 192 8.31 -9.47 8.45
C PHE A 192 7.94 -9.38 9.93
N TYR A 193 7.77 -8.18 10.49
CA TYR A 193 7.28 -8.00 11.85
C TYR A 193 5.87 -8.61 12.03
N LEU A 194 4.97 -8.43 11.05
CA LEU A 194 3.62 -8.99 11.10
C LEU A 194 3.61 -10.53 11.01
N ILE A 195 4.52 -11.14 10.25
CA ILE A 195 4.59 -12.61 10.09
C ILE A 195 5.30 -13.28 11.28
N ALA A 196 6.42 -12.71 11.72
CA ALA A 196 7.33 -13.31 12.68
C ALA A 196 7.94 -12.26 13.63
N PRO A 197 7.15 -11.68 14.56
CA PRO A 197 7.61 -10.60 15.43
C PRO A 197 8.83 -10.99 16.27
N ASN A 198 8.89 -12.26 16.72
CA ASN A 198 9.99 -12.80 17.52
C ASN A 198 11.34 -12.77 16.79
N GLN A 199 11.35 -12.85 15.46
CA GLN A 199 12.58 -12.83 14.66
C GLN A 199 13.11 -11.40 14.41
N VAL A 200 12.26 -10.39 14.62
CA VAL A 200 12.45 -9.01 14.16
C VAL A 200 12.68 -8.01 15.31
N GLN A 201 12.77 -8.48 16.57
CA GLN A 201 12.87 -7.60 17.75
C GLN A 201 14.09 -6.66 17.75
N HIS A 202 15.22 -7.05 17.15
CA HIS A 202 16.42 -6.20 17.09
C HIS A 202 16.27 -4.99 16.15
N ILE A 203 15.23 -4.97 15.30
CA ILE A 203 15.04 -3.99 14.22
C ILE A 203 14.43 -2.69 14.73
N HIS A 204 13.91 -2.65 15.97
CA HIS A 204 13.38 -1.42 16.57
C HIS A 204 14.37 -0.24 16.52
N SER A 205 15.66 -0.50 16.71
CA SER A 205 16.71 0.51 16.57
C SER A 205 16.83 1.08 15.14
N LYS A 206 16.58 0.26 14.13
CA LYS A 206 16.63 0.63 12.71
C LYS A 206 15.38 1.40 12.29
N PHE A 207 14.21 1.08 12.86
CA PHE A 207 12.99 1.88 12.64
C PHE A 207 13.12 3.30 13.18
N ARG A 208 13.80 3.49 14.33
CA ARG A 208 14.10 4.85 14.84
C ARG A 208 14.96 5.65 13.87
N LYS A 209 15.94 5.02 13.21
CA LYS A 209 16.74 5.68 12.17
C LYS A 209 15.91 6.01 10.93
N ALA A 210 14.99 5.14 10.52
CA ALA A 210 14.10 5.37 9.38
C ALA A 210 13.10 6.51 9.64
N LEU A 211 12.65 6.70 10.88
CA LEU A 211 11.81 7.85 11.28
C LEU A 211 12.53 9.19 11.09
N CYS A 212 13.85 9.21 11.28
CA CYS A 212 14.70 10.39 11.09
C CYS A 212 15.31 10.49 9.68
N ASP A 213 14.77 9.75 8.69
CA ASP A 213 15.29 9.83 7.31
C ASP A 213 15.05 11.21 6.70
N LYS A 214 15.95 11.62 5.80
CA LYS A 214 15.86 12.90 5.09
C LYS A 214 14.70 12.92 4.09
N ASP A 215 14.34 11.76 3.55
CA ASP A 215 13.22 11.61 2.63
C ASP A 215 11.91 11.42 3.40
N PRO A 216 10.91 12.31 3.22
CA PRO A 216 9.62 12.19 3.89
C PRO A 216 8.87 10.90 3.53
N GLY A 217 9.12 10.31 2.36
CA GLY A 217 8.52 9.05 1.93
C GLY A 217 9.03 7.85 2.73
N VAL A 218 10.33 7.80 3.04
CA VAL A 218 10.92 6.79 3.93
C VAL A 218 10.40 6.96 5.36
N MET A 219 10.39 8.20 5.86
CA MET A 219 9.85 8.53 7.18
C MET A 219 8.38 8.10 7.30
N THR A 220 7.55 8.43 6.30
CA THR A 220 6.13 8.04 6.26
C THR A 220 5.95 6.51 6.28
N ALA A 221 6.81 5.76 5.58
CA ALA A 221 6.76 4.30 5.62
C ALA A 221 7.03 3.76 7.03
N SER A 222 7.94 4.38 7.78
CA SER A 222 8.25 3.97 9.17
C SER A 222 7.08 4.21 10.13
N LEU A 223 6.26 5.26 9.90
CA LEU A 223 5.10 5.57 10.75
C LEU A 223 4.04 4.47 10.76
N HIS A 224 3.89 3.73 9.65
CA HIS A 224 2.96 2.59 9.61
C HIS A 224 3.34 1.50 10.62
N ILE A 225 4.64 1.29 10.80
CA ILE A 225 5.18 0.35 11.78
C ILE A 225 4.93 0.86 13.19
N TYR A 226 5.24 2.13 13.43
CA TYR A 226 5.00 2.75 14.73
C TYR A 226 3.53 2.76 15.12
N LEU A 227 2.61 2.99 14.18
CA LEU A 227 1.17 2.91 14.47
C LEU A 227 0.79 1.53 15.02
N GLN A 228 1.32 0.45 14.45
CA GLN A 228 1.07 -0.90 14.94
C GLN A 228 1.73 -1.15 16.30
N LEU A 229 3.01 -0.80 16.44
CA LEU A 229 3.77 -0.99 17.69
C LEU A 229 3.20 -0.22 18.87
N ILE A 230 2.77 1.02 18.64
CA ILE A 230 2.16 1.89 19.64
C ILE A 230 0.78 1.39 19.99
N LYS A 231 0.01 0.86 19.02
CA LYS A 231 -1.29 0.24 19.30
C LYS A 231 -1.15 -0.99 20.22
N GLU A 232 -0.08 -1.77 20.07
CA GLU A 232 0.20 -2.94 20.91
C GLU A 232 0.75 -2.57 22.30
N ASN A 233 1.64 -1.58 22.39
CA ASN A 233 2.27 -1.16 23.65
C ASN A 233 2.57 0.35 23.64
N PRO A 234 1.60 1.22 23.97
CA PRO A 234 1.78 2.67 23.92
C PRO A 234 2.88 3.19 24.85
N GLU A 235 2.98 2.62 26.06
CA GLU A 235 3.89 3.06 27.13
C GLU A 235 5.35 3.05 26.70
N SER A 236 5.75 2.06 25.89
CA SER A 236 7.15 1.89 25.45
C SER A 236 7.62 2.92 24.43
N TYR A 237 6.71 3.75 23.91
CA TYR A 237 6.98 4.70 22.82
C TYR A 237 6.58 6.14 23.16
N LYS A 238 6.24 6.43 24.43
CA LYS A 238 5.91 7.78 24.89
C LYS A 238 7.04 8.79 24.67
N ASP A 239 8.29 8.33 24.68
CA ASP A 239 9.48 9.13 24.37
C ASP A 239 9.46 9.71 22.95
N LEU A 240 8.74 9.06 22.02
CA LEU A 240 8.61 9.51 20.63
C LEU A 240 7.57 10.62 20.44
N THR A 241 6.73 10.90 21.43
CA THR A 241 5.65 11.89 21.31
C THR A 241 6.15 13.26 20.83
N GLY A 242 7.21 13.78 21.45
CA GLY A 242 7.79 15.07 21.06
C GLY A 242 8.28 15.08 19.61
N SER A 243 8.81 13.95 19.13
CA SER A 243 9.21 13.78 17.73
C SER A 243 8.00 13.78 16.80
N MET A 244 6.93 13.04 17.13
CA MET A 244 5.71 12.97 16.33
C MET A 244 4.99 14.32 16.24
N VAL A 245 4.92 15.06 17.36
CA VAL A 245 4.38 16.43 17.40
C VAL A 245 5.20 17.37 16.52
N THR A 246 6.53 17.28 16.59
CA THR A 246 7.42 18.11 15.78
C THR A 246 7.23 17.83 14.29
N ILE A 247 7.17 16.55 13.91
CA ILE A 247 6.91 16.14 12.51
C ILE A 247 5.55 16.68 12.06
N LEU A 248 4.48 16.47 12.83
CA LEU A 248 3.14 16.95 12.47
C LEU A 248 3.13 18.48 12.29
N ARG A 249 3.78 19.23 13.19
CA ARG A 249 3.90 20.69 13.08
C ARG A 249 4.61 21.13 11.80
N GLN A 250 5.66 20.41 11.38
CA GLN A 250 6.35 20.69 10.11
C GLN A 250 5.47 20.40 8.89
N VAL A 251 4.70 19.31 8.94
CA VAL A 251 3.78 18.89 7.87
C VAL A 251 2.64 19.90 7.73
N VAL A 252 1.93 20.20 8.81
CA VAL A 252 0.85 21.21 8.85
C VAL A 252 1.39 22.59 8.45
N GLY A 253 2.65 22.87 8.83
CA GLY A 253 3.41 24.05 8.45
C GLY A 253 3.74 24.18 6.96
N GLY A 254 3.54 23.12 6.15
CA GLY A 254 3.87 23.11 4.73
C GLY A 254 5.37 23.07 4.42
N LYS A 255 6.20 22.52 5.33
CA LYS A 255 7.66 22.47 5.16
C LYS A 255 8.14 21.31 4.29
N LEU A 256 7.25 20.39 3.90
CA LEU A 256 7.59 19.26 3.02
C LEU A 256 7.63 19.68 1.53
N PRO A 257 8.30 18.90 0.67
CA PRO A 257 8.29 19.17 -0.77
C PRO A 257 6.88 19.20 -1.35
N LEU A 258 6.66 20.03 -2.38
CA LEU A 258 5.36 20.24 -3.01
C LEU A 258 4.76 18.96 -3.61
N ASP A 259 5.59 17.97 -3.95
CA ASP A 259 5.15 16.66 -4.47
C ASP A 259 4.29 15.88 -3.46
N PHE A 260 4.35 16.24 -2.18
CA PHE A 260 3.50 15.66 -1.14
C PHE A 260 2.19 16.43 -0.94
N ASN A 261 1.97 17.54 -1.63
CA ASN A 261 0.74 18.31 -1.52
C ASN A 261 -0.36 17.66 -2.37
N TYR A 262 -1.57 17.62 -1.83
CA TYR A 262 -2.75 17.13 -2.54
C TYR A 262 -3.87 18.17 -2.45
N HIS A 263 -4.32 18.68 -3.59
CA HIS A 263 -5.24 19.83 -3.68
C HIS A 263 -4.85 20.99 -2.75
N SER A 264 -3.58 21.40 -2.81
CA SER A 264 -3.00 22.48 -1.98
C SER A 264 -2.97 22.19 -0.47
N VAL A 265 -3.30 20.98 -0.02
CA VAL A 265 -3.18 20.54 1.37
C VAL A 265 -1.86 19.79 1.55
N PRO A 266 -1.02 20.14 2.55
CA PRO A 266 0.30 19.54 2.70
C PRO A 266 0.23 18.12 3.29
N ALA A 267 0.69 17.12 2.55
CA ALA A 267 0.80 15.71 2.95
C ALA A 267 -0.36 15.20 3.83
N PRO A 268 -1.61 15.22 3.34
CA PRO A 268 -2.78 14.99 4.18
C PRO A 268 -2.83 13.58 4.81
N TRP A 269 -2.40 12.55 4.07
CA TRP A 269 -2.33 11.19 4.61
C TRP A 269 -1.33 11.06 5.75
N LEU A 270 -0.21 11.78 5.67
CA LEU A 270 0.79 11.83 6.73
C LEU A 270 0.23 12.52 7.97
N GLN A 271 -0.52 13.62 7.81
CA GLN A 271 -1.20 14.27 8.94
C GLN A 271 -2.17 13.31 9.64
N ILE A 272 -3.02 12.61 8.88
CA ILE A 272 -3.99 11.64 9.41
C ILE A 272 -3.26 10.52 10.18
N GLN A 273 -2.17 10.00 9.64
CA GLN A 273 -1.39 8.95 10.31
C GLN A 273 -0.74 9.42 11.60
N LEU A 274 -0.16 10.61 11.61
CA LEU A 274 0.43 11.21 12.82
C LEU A 274 -0.63 11.48 13.88
N LEU A 275 -1.79 12.02 13.50
CA LEU A 275 -2.92 12.24 14.42
C LEU A 275 -3.37 10.92 15.07
N ARG A 276 -3.49 9.83 14.29
CA ARG A 276 -3.80 8.50 14.84
C ARG A 276 -2.75 8.02 15.86
N ILE A 277 -1.47 8.19 15.53
CA ILE A 277 -0.38 7.82 16.45
C ILE A 277 -0.46 8.62 17.74
N LEU A 278 -0.67 9.94 17.64
CA LEU A 278 -0.80 10.83 18.80
C LEU A 278 -2.02 10.48 19.66
N ALA A 279 -3.13 10.06 19.05
CA ALA A 279 -4.31 9.60 19.79
C ALA A 279 -4.00 8.41 20.71
N TYR A 280 -3.20 7.44 20.24
CA TYR A 280 -2.77 6.32 21.07
C TYR A 280 -1.75 6.72 22.14
N LEU A 281 -0.80 7.62 21.82
CA LEU A 281 0.23 8.06 22.77
C LEU A 281 -0.32 8.95 23.89
N GLY A 282 -1.33 9.77 23.60
CA GLY A 282 -1.91 10.71 24.57
C GLY A 282 -3.05 10.12 25.40
N LYS A 283 -3.46 8.88 25.14
CA LYS A 283 -4.52 8.22 25.90
C LYS A 283 -4.09 8.07 27.37
N GLU A 284 -4.94 8.55 28.28
CA GLU A 284 -4.77 8.42 29.75
C GLU A 284 -3.47 9.05 30.32
N ASP A 285 -2.79 9.90 29.57
CA ASP A 285 -1.56 10.57 30.00
C ASP A 285 -1.62 12.09 29.77
N GLN A 286 -1.70 12.85 30.87
CA GLN A 286 -1.81 14.30 30.83
C GLN A 286 -0.55 14.97 30.28
N GLY A 287 0.65 14.55 30.70
CA GLY A 287 1.89 15.19 30.27
C GLY A 287 2.14 14.99 28.77
N THR A 288 1.80 13.80 28.29
CA THR A 288 1.91 13.46 26.86
C THR A 288 0.87 14.20 26.02
N SER A 289 -0.36 14.36 26.54
CA SER A 289 -1.43 15.14 25.90
C SER A 289 -1.11 16.64 25.81
N GLU A 290 -0.51 17.22 26.85
CA GLU A 290 -0.15 18.65 26.88
C GLU A 290 0.80 19.06 25.75
N MET A 291 1.73 18.18 25.38
CA MET A 291 2.63 18.40 24.24
C MET A 291 1.90 18.48 22.89
N MET A 292 0.70 17.89 22.78
CA MET A 292 -0.05 17.78 21.53
C MET A 292 -1.05 18.92 21.32
N TYR A 293 -1.50 19.61 22.37
CA TYR A 293 -2.61 20.57 22.28
C TYR A 293 -2.39 21.66 21.22
N ASP A 294 -1.20 22.24 21.16
CA ASP A 294 -0.91 23.30 20.19
C ASP A 294 -0.97 22.82 18.74
N VAL A 295 -0.50 21.59 18.46
CA VAL A 295 -0.50 21.06 17.10
C VAL A 295 -1.89 20.60 16.68
N LEU A 296 -2.71 20.12 17.62
CA LEU A 296 -4.12 19.80 17.38
C LEU A 296 -4.91 21.08 17.07
N GLU A 297 -4.66 22.16 17.81
CA GLU A 297 -5.30 23.46 17.55
C GLU A 297 -4.92 24.03 16.17
N GLU A 298 -3.63 23.99 15.82
CA GLU A 298 -3.16 24.44 14.50
C GLU A 298 -3.73 23.57 13.37
N SER A 299 -3.86 22.25 13.59
CA SER A 299 -4.46 21.33 12.61
C SER A 299 -5.94 21.64 12.36
N LEU A 300 -6.71 21.92 13.43
CA LEU A 300 -8.11 22.38 13.29
C LEU A 300 -8.20 23.72 12.56
N ARG A 301 -7.32 24.68 12.88
CA ARG A 301 -7.37 26.03 12.30
C ARG A 301 -7.05 26.03 10.80
N ARG A 302 -6.08 25.23 10.36
CA ARG A 302 -5.63 25.20 8.96
C ARG A 302 -6.49 24.36 8.04
N ALA A 303 -7.28 23.44 8.57
CA ALA A 303 -8.11 22.58 7.74
C ALA A 303 -9.38 23.34 7.28
N GLU A 304 -9.21 24.18 6.24
CA GLU A 304 -10.32 24.88 5.60
C GLU A 304 -11.31 23.89 4.95
N MET A 305 -12.61 24.14 5.13
CA MET A 305 -13.71 23.23 4.78
C MET A 305 -14.06 23.19 3.28
N ASN A 306 -13.06 23.07 2.39
CA ASN A 306 -13.27 23.17 0.94
C ASN A 306 -13.18 21.82 0.19
N HIS A 307 -12.37 20.87 0.67
CA HIS A 307 -12.12 19.60 0.00
C HIS A 307 -12.42 18.39 0.89
N ASN A 308 -12.75 17.24 0.28
CA ASN A 308 -13.01 16.01 1.04
C ASN A 308 -11.83 15.59 1.93
N ILE A 309 -10.61 15.89 1.49
CA ILE A 309 -9.40 15.55 2.21
C ILE A 309 -9.21 16.37 3.50
N THR A 310 -9.66 17.64 3.51
CA THR A 310 -9.57 18.47 4.72
C THR A 310 -10.59 18.01 5.76
N TYR A 311 -11.77 17.55 5.35
CA TYR A 311 -12.72 16.91 6.26
C TYR A 311 -12.17 15.61 6.86
N ALA A 312 -11.40 14.83 6.10
CA ALA A 312 -10.76 13.62 6.63
C ALA A 312 -9.72 13.94 7.72
N ILE A 313 -8.91 14.99 7.52
CA ILE A 313 -7.97 15.49 8.53
C ILE A 313 -8.72 16.00 9.76
N LEU A 314 -9.74 16.84 9.57
CA LEU A 314 -10.56 17.38 10.66
C LEU A 314 -11.19 16.26 11.49
N PHE A 315 -11.77 15.27 10.83
CA PHE A 315 -12.40 14.13 11.50
C PHE A 315 -11.39 13.36 12.36
N GLU A 316 -10.19 13.07 11.82
CA GLU A 316 -9.15 12.39 12.59
C GLU A 316 -8.62 13.26 13.74
N CYS A 317 -8.50 14.57 13.53
CA CYS A 317 -8.07 15.52 14.56
C CYS A 317 -9.10 15.58 15.70
N VAL A 318 -10.39 15.63 15.38
CA VAL A 318 -11.48 15.57 16.34
C VAL A 318 -11.43 14.27 17.14
N LYS A 319 -11.30 13.10 16.47
CA LYS A 319 -11.14 11.81 17.17
C LYS A 319 -9.95 11.81 18.13
N THR A 320 -8.84 12.40 17.71
CA THR A 320 -7.64 12.53 18.54
C THR A 320 -7.94 13.38 19.79
N ILE A 321 -8.59 14.52 19.64
CA ILE A 321 -8.96 15.43 20.75
C ILE A 321 -9.87 14.74 21.78
N TYR A 322 -10.82 13.91 21.34
CA TYR A 322 -11.68 13.15 22.26
C TYR A 322 -10.99 11.98 22.96
N THR A 323 -9.83 11.55 22.47
CA THR A 323 -9.07 10.41 23.02
C THR A 323 -8.00 10.84 24.02
N VAL A 324 -7.37 12.00 23.77
CA VAL A 324 -6.35 12.57 24.68
C VAL A 324 -6.99 13.15 25.95
N HIS A 325 -6.16 13.50 26.93
CA HIS A 325 -6.64 14.12 28.17
C HIS A 325 -7.47 15.39 27.86
N PRO A 326 -8.65 15.56 28.47
CA PRO A 326 -9.60 16.59 28.08
C PRO A 326 -9.07 18.00 28.38
N LYS A 327 -9.15 18.88 27.36
CA LYS A 327 -8.97 20.33 27.48
C LYS A 327 -10.23 21.02 26.97
N SER A 328 -10.95 21.75 27.83
CA SER A 328 -12.27 22.34 27.53
C SER A 328 -12.29 23.13 26.22
N GLN A 329 -11.30 24.01 26.00
CA GLN A 329 -11.20 24.82 24.77
C GLN A 329 -11.09 23.98 23.48
N LEU A 330 -10.37 22.86 23.52
CA LEU A 330 -10.23 21.98 22.35
C LEU A 330 -11.50 21.15 22.12
N LEU A 331 -12.14 20.69 23.20
CA LEU A 331 -13.39 19.96 23.13
C LEU A 331 -14.53 20.81 22.58
N GLU A 332 -14.60 22.09 22.94
CA GLU A 332 -15.57 23.04 22.38
C GLU A 332 -15.40 23.20 20.87
N LYS A 333 -14.16 23.44 20.41
CA LYS A 333 -13.84 23.53 18.97
C LYS A 333 -14.12 22.23 18.22
N ALA A 334 -13.83 21.08 18.84
CA ALA A 334 -14.11 19.77 18.26
C ALA A 334 -15.62 19.51 18.15
N ALA A 335 -16.40 19.91 19.16
CA ALA A 335 -17.85 19.80 19.15
C ALA A 335 -18.48 20.70 18.07
N GLU A 336 -17.95 21.92 17.88
CA GLU A 336 -18.37 22.82 16.79
C GLU A 336 -18.12 22.18 15.41
N CYS A 337 -16.94 21.57 15.21
CA CYS A 337 -16.61 20.86 13.98
C CYS A 337 -17.58 19.70 13.69
N ILE A 338 -17.91 18.90 14.71
CA ILE A 338 -18.90 17.80 14.57
C ILE A 338 -20.29 18.38 14.27
N GLY A 339 -20.70 19.46 14.94
CA GLY A 339 -21.97 20.14 14.68
C GLY A 339 -22.08 20.55 13.21
N ASN A 340 -21.02 21.13 12.66
CA ASN A 340 -20.95 21.49 11.24
C ASN A 340 -21.06 20.26 10.31
N PHE A 341 -20.50 19.10 10.69
CA PHE A 341 -20.67 17.85 9.93
C PHE A 341 -22.11 17.34 9.95
N VAL A 342 -22.77 17.35 11.12
CA VAL A 342 -24.17 16.90 11.27
C VAL A 342 -25.15 17.81 10.52
N LEU A 343 -24.89 19.11 10.50
CA LEU A 343 -25.72 20.09 9.79
C LEU A 343 -25.43 20.16 8.29
N SER A 344 -24.35 19.54 7.83
CA SER A 344 -23.93 19.61 6.43
C SER A 344 -25.00 19.06 5.46
N PRO A 345 -25.20 19.67 4.27
CA PRO A 345 -26.06 19.09 3.26
C PRO A 345 -25.50 17.78 2.68
N LYS A 346 -24.18 17.52 2.80
CA LYS A 346 -23.52 16.33 2.23
C LYS A 346 -23.77 15.10 3.12
N ILE A 347 -24.31 14.03 2.51
CA ILE A 347 -24.63 12.76 3.22
C ILE A 347 -23.39 12.15 3.90
N ASN A 348 -22.24 12.16 3.23
CA ASN A 348 -21.00 11.62 3.79
C ASN A 348 -20.56 12.35 5.07
N LEU A 349 -20.74 13.68 5.13
CA LEU A 349 -20.40 14.48 6.31
C LEU A 349 -21.42 14.28 7.43
N LYS A 350 -22.71 14.21 7.09
CA LYS A 350 -23.76 13.83 8.05
C LYS A 350 -23.51 12.47 8.69
N TYR A 351 -23.05 11.51 7.90
CA TYR A 351 -22.68 10.19 8.41
C TYR A 351 -21.49 10.29 9.37
N LEU A 352 -20.41 10.96 8.97
CA LEU A 352 -19.23 11.18 9.82
C LEU A 352 -19.57 11.86 11.14
N GLY A 353 -20.42 12.90 11.13
CA GLY A 353 -20.85 13.61 12.33
C GLY A 353 -21.71 12.77 13.29
N LYS A 354 -22.30 11.66 12.82
CA LYS A 354 -23.07 10.72 13.64
C LYS A 354 -22.22 9.58 14.21
N ILE A 355 -20.99 9.39 13.72
CA ILE A 355 -20.08 8.38 14.29
C ILE A 355 -19.60 8.92 15.64
N PRO A 356 -19.82 8.21 16.75
CA PRO A 356 -19.39 8.71 18.04
C PRO A 356 -17.85 8.71 18.07
N PRO A 357 -17.23 9.83 18.48
CA PRO A 357 -15.77 9.93 18.51
C PRO A 357 -15.14 8.93 19.48
N CYS A 358 -15.87 8.49 20.52
CA CYS A 358 -15.41 7.55 21.54
C CYS A 358 -15.57 6.05 21.18
N SER A 359 -16.24 5.70 20.07
CA SER A 359 -16.66 4.31 19.80
C SER A 359 -15.71 3.50 18.91
N VAL A 360 -14.55 4.06 18.54
CA VAL A 360 -13.69 3.44 17.52
C VAL A 360 -12.24 3.42 17.98
N HIS A 361 -11.92 2.57 18.97
CA HIS A 361 -10.60 1.98 19.16
C HIS A 361 -10.65 0.64 19.88
#